data_AF-A0A151X621-F1
#
_entry.id   AF-A0A151X621-F1
#
_cell.length_a   1.000
_cell.length_b   1.000
_cell.length_c   1.000
_cell.angle_alpha   90.00
_cell.angle_beta   90.00
_cell.angle_gamma   90.00
#
_symmetry.space_group_name_H-M   'P 1'
#
loop_
_entity.id
_entity.type
_entity.pdbx_description
1 polymer ?
#
loop_
_entity_poly.entity_id
_entity_poly.type
_entity_poly.pdbx_seq_one_letter_code
_entity_poly.pdbx_strand_id
1 'polypeptide(L)'
;MVALYHGDMKPNANEFLTDFVNECITLSENGIYINSIKCHFKLSMLICDTPAKAYILAIKGHSGYFSCTKCNIEGDMTNRVLYFIDTENLHKRSDNSFRNKIQPEHHIGTSILLKIPNFDIIDNVPIDYMHCLLLGGTKSFLCNKLYGWIYGKPPYKLRARDVNKISERLLRLKSHIPCEFSRKTRPINECKRYKASEFRLFLLYTGPIVLKDIISSKMYNNFIVLSLASSILISHYYSCYENYISYAHDLFKHFIINSQKLYGPQFISHNVHNFLHLSDCVRLFGSLDNFSAFIFENYMQDLKNKIRKSSHVLEQVVRRIIEEKNVRESVTQSVNTPIKFSMEYNKGPLIEGCTSPQYKKYETINYCIHISKEADRFIELTDKTIVEVKNFCCYENCKILLGYEYKRYKDFYTKPCLSGLFDIHYIRKVDSLLKMWPITYINKKLIVLIHNNQYISFPMLHL
;
A
#
# COMPACT_ATOMS: atom_id res chain seq x y z
N MET A 1 -18.23 0.00 14.26
CA MET A 1 -19.13 -0.42 13.16
C MET A 1 -20.31 0.53 13.17
N VAL A 2 -20.59 1.20 12.04
CA VAL A 2 -21.65 2.21 11.93
C VAL A 2 -22.95 1.57 11.43
N ALA A 3 -22.87 0.79 10.35
CA ALA A 3 -24.01 0.07 9.78
C ALA A 3 -23.59 -1.31 9.28
N LEU A 4 -24.53 -2.25 9.22
CA LEU A 4 -24.36 -3.60 8.66
C LEU A 4 -25.67 -4.04 8.02
N TYR A 5 -25.60 -4.60 6.81
CA TYR A 5 -26.75 -5.11 6.07
C TYR A 5 -26.57 -6.58 5.73
N HIS A 6 -27.66 -7.33 5.75
CA HIS A 6 -27.76 -8.70 5.27
C HIS A 6 -29.10 -8.90 4.57
N GLY A 7 -29.06 -9.37 3.33
CA GLY A 7 -30.22 -9.65 2.51
C GLY A 7 -29.79 -10.16 1.14
N ASP A 8 -30.75 -10.65 0.36
CA ASP A 8 -30.48 -11.30 -0.94
C ASP A 8 -30.07 -10.32 -2.05
N MET A 9 -30.43 -9.04 -1.89
CA MET A 9 -30.12 -7.98 -2.83
C MET A 9 -29.39 -6.84 -2.13
N LYS A 10 -28.69 -6.00 -2.91
CA LYS A 10 -28.17 -4.74 -2.36
C LYS A 10 -29.35 -3.86 -1.93
N PRO A 11 -29.29 -3.19 -0.76
CA PRO A 11 -30.34 -2.27 -0.36
C PRO A 11 -30.39 -1.07 -1.30
N ASN A 12 -31.31 -0.12 -1.09
CA ASN A 12 -31.15 1.19 -1.67
C ASN A 12 -30.01 1.93 -0.93
N ALA A 13 -29.04 2.48 -1.67
CA ALA A 13 -27.87 3.13 -1.04
C ALA A 13 -28.26 4.33 -0.17
N ASN A 14 -29.24 5.12 -0.61
CA ASN A 14 -29.67 6.31 0.13
C ASN A 14 -30.43 5.94 1.39
N GLU A 15 -31.33 4.95 1.32
CA GLU A 15 -32.05 4.45 2.51
C GLU A 15 -31.06 3.85 3.51
N PHE A 16 -30.13 3.01 3.05
CA PHE A 16 -29.14 2.37 3.92
C PHE A 16 -28.23 3.38 4.65
N LEU A 17 -27.96 4.54 4.04
CA LEU A 17 -27.10 5.57 4.60
C LEU A 17 -27.86 6.70 5.32
N THR A 18 -29.20 6.63 5.40
CA THR A 18 -30.02 7.74 5.90
C THR A 18 -29.66 8.13 7.33
N ASP A 19 -29.61 7.17 8.25
CA ASP A 19 -29.31 7.44 9.66
C ASP A 19 -27.90 8.02 9.84
N PHE A 20 -26.91 7.45 9.12
CA PHE A 20 -25.54 7.94 9.12
C PHE A 20 -25.44 9.39 8.62
N VAL A 21 -26.15 9.73 7.53
CA VAL A 21 -26.12 11.09 6.99
C VAL A 21 -26.81 12.08 7.94
N ASN A 22 -27.95 11.72 8.51
CA ASN A 22 -28.67 12.57 9.47
C ASN A 22 -27.83 12.84 10.72
N GLU A 23 -27.14 11.83 11.23
CA GLU A 23 -26.19 12.00 12.33
C GLU A 23 -25.02 12.91 11.93
N CYS A 24 -24.42 12.71 10.75
CA CYS A 24 -23.34 13.58 10.26
C CYS A 24 -23.79 15.05 10.15
N ILE A 25 -24.99 15.32 9.63
CA ILE A 25 -25.55 16.68 9.56
C ILE A 25 -25.67 17.27 10.96
N THR A 26 -26.31 16.53 11.87
CA THR A 26 -26.52 16.96 13.26
C THR A 26 -25.20 17.28 13.95
N LEU A 27 -24.19 16.43 13.79
CA LEU A 27 -22.85 16.62 14.37
C LEU A 27 -22.11 17.78 13.72
N SER A 28 -22.22 17.97 12.40
CA SER A 28 -21.59 19.09 11.70
C SER A 28 -22.15 20.44 12.12
N GLU A 29 -23.45 20.53 12.38
CA GLU A 29 -24.11 21.77 12.81
C GLU A 29 -23.90 22.05 14.31
N ASN A 30 -24.05 21.02 15.14
CA ASN A 30 -24.05 21.18 16.60
C ASN A 30 -22.67 20.99 17.24
N GLY A 31 -21.73 20.34 16.56
CA GLY A 31 -20.45 19.91 17.14
C GLY A 31 -20.60 18.78 18.15
N ILE A 32 -19.51 18.45 18.83
CA ILE A 32 -19.43 17.42 19.88
C ILE A 32 -18.84 18.07 21.13
N TYR A 33 -19.42 17.83 22.30
CA TYR A 33 -18.84 18.29 23.56
C TYR A 33 -17.95 17.20 24.18
N ILE A 34 -16.65 17.47 24.30
CA ILE A 34 -15.68 16.59 24.96
C ILE A 34 -15.06 17.37 26.12
N ASN A 35 -15.25 16.91 27.35
CA ASN A 35 -14.78 17.60 28.58
C ASN A 35 -15.19 19.09 28.60
N SER A 36 -16.45 19.38 28.27
CA SER A 36 -17.02 20.74 28.16
C SER A 36 -16.43 21.62 27.05
N ILE A 37 -15.53 21.10 26.21
CA ILE A 37 -15.01 21.79 25.04
C ILE A 37 -15.86 21.41 23.83
N LYS A 38 -16.40 22.42 23.12
CA LYS A 38 -17.10 22.21 21.86
C LYS A 38 -16.10 21.94 20.74
N CYS A 39 -16.10 20.73 20.23
CA CYS A 39 -15.30 20.30 19.09
C CYS A 39 -16.13 20.34 17.80
N HIS A 40 -15.54 20.82 16.71
CA HIS A 40 -16.18 20.76 15.40
C HIS A 40 -16.08 19.35 14.81
N PHE A 41 -17.19 18.87 14.24
CA PHE A 41 -17.22 17.60 13.53
C PHE A 41 -17.12 17.81 12.02
N LYS A 42 -16.27 17.01 11.37
CA LYS A 42 -16.16 16.94 9.92
C LYS A 42 -15.90 15.51 9.49
N LEU A 43 -16.67 15.02 8.53
CA LEU A 43 -16.37 13.76 7.85
C LEU A 43 -15.13 13.94 6.96
N SER A 44 -14.02 13.29 7.33
CA SER A 44 -12.74 13.48 6.65
C SER A 44 -12.68 12.83 5.26
N MET A 45 -13.06 11.55 5.17
CA MET A 45 -13.01 10.80 3.92
C MET A 45 -13.94 9.59 3.91
N LEU A 46 -14.30 9.14 2.71
CA LEU A 46 -15.04 7.91 2.44
C LEU A 46 -14.21 6.99 1.54
N ILE A 47 -13.69 5.90 2.13
CA ILE A 47 -12.84 4.94 1.43
C ILE A 47 -13.69 3.78 0.93
N CYS A 48 -13.62 3.52 -0.37
CA CYS A 48 -14.41 2.49 -1.03
C CYS A 48 -13.68 1.95 -2.28
N ASP A 49 -13.93 0.69 -2.59
CA ASP A 49 -13.56 0.13 -3.89
C ASP A 49 -14.43 0.76 -5.00
N THR A 50 -14.04 0.59 -6.27
CA THR A 50 -14.75 1.25 -7.37
C THR A 50 -16.24 0.87 -7.48
N PRO A 51 -16.64 -0.42 -7.32
CA PRO A 51 -18.05 -0.79 -7.29
C PRO A 51 -18.85 -0.17 -6.14
N ALA A 52 -18.35 -0.19 -4.91
CA ALA A 52 -19.05 0.41 -3.78
C ALA A 52 -19.11 1.94 -3.94
N LYS A 53 -18.04 2.56 -4.44
CA LYS A 53 -18.00 3.99 -4.78
C LYS A 53 -19.10 4.37 -5.76
N ALA A 54 -19.20 3.66 -6.88
CA ALA A 54 -20.20 3.94 -7.90
C ALA A 54 -21.64 3.82 -7.34
N TYR A 55 -21.85 2.80 -6.51
CA TYR A 55 -23.13 2.52 -5.88
C TYR A 55 -23.55 3.60 -4.87
N ILE A 56 -22.69 4.00 -3.93
CA ILE A 56 -23.04 5.01 -2.91
C ILE A 56 -23.07 6.43 -3.45
N LEU A 57 -22.30 6.74 -4.50
CA LEU A 57 -22.31 8.05 -5.15
C LEU A 57 -23.39 8.21 -6.23
N ALA A 58 -24.10 7.12 -6.56
CA ALA A 58 -25.07 7.08 -7.65
C ALA A 58 -24.48 7.56 -8.99
N ILE A 59 -23.34 7.00 -9.37
CA ILE A 59 -22.63 7.28 -10.63
C ILE A 59 -22.39 6.02 -11.47
N LYS A 60 -22.04 6.19 -12.75
CA LYS A 60 -21.66 5.08 -13.62
C LYS A 60 -20.48 4.29 -13.04
N GLY A 61 -20.57 2.97 -13.12
CA GLY A 61 -19.48 2.07 -12.73
C GLY A 61 -18.30 2.11 -13.70
N HIS A 62 -17.22 1.43 -13.34
CA HIS A 62 -15.92 1.39 -14.05
C HIS A 62 -15.95 0.98 -15.53
N SER A 63 -17.09 0.47 -16.03
CA SER A 63 -17.30 0.09 -17.43
C SER A 63 -18.05 1.14 -18.25
N GLY A 64 -18.40 2.29 -17.67
CA GLY A 64 -19.05 3.40 -18.39
C GLY A 64 -18.05 4.39 -18.99
N TYR A 65 -18.41 4.99 -20.13
CA TYR A 65 -17.65 6.02 -20.86
C TYR A 65 -17.16 7.15 -19.94
N PHE A 66 -18.07 7.81 -19.22
CA PHE A 66 -17.74 8.84 -18.22
C PHE A 66 -17.64 8.28 -16.80
N SER A 67 -16.86 7.22 -16.58
CA SER A 67 -16.79 6.55 -15.26
C SER A 67 -15.79 7.14 -14.27
N CYS A 68 -14.80 7.94 -14.71
CA CYS A 68 -13.83 8.53 -13.81
C CYS A 68 -14.51 9.48 -12.80
N THR A 69 -14.23 9.27 -11.51
CA THR A 69 -14.80 10.09 -10.42
C THR A 69 -14.05 11.40 -10.21
N LYS A 70 -12.88 11.56 -10.84
CA LYS A 70 -12.00 12.72 -10.64
C LYS A 70 -11.90 13.63 -11.86
N CYS A 71 -12.24 13.16 -13.07
CA CYS A 71 -12.21 13.97 -14.29
C CYS A 71 -13.33 13.63 -15.26
N ASN A 72 -13.47 14.48 -16.29
CA ASN A 72 -14.51 14.41 -17.31
C ASN A 72 -14.10 13.62 -18.56
N ILE A 73 -12.94 12.96 -18.56
CA ILE A 73 -12.47 12.21 -19.73
C ILE A 73 -13.47 11.11 -20.08
N GLU A 74 -13.88 11.10 -21.34
CA GLU A 74 -14.64 10.02 -21.94
C GLU A 74 -13.70 8.86 -22.26
N GLY A 75 -14.06 7.66 -21.82
CA GLY A 75 -13.35 6.44 -22.22
C GLY A 75 -13.88 5.91 -23.55
N ASP A 76 -13.00 5.41 -24.41
CA ASP A 76 -13.37 4.74 -25.65
C ASP A 76 -13.59 3.24 -25.42
N MET A 77 -14.35 2.59 -26.30
CA MET A 77 -14.59 1.15 -26.24
C MET A 77 -14.19 0.45 -27.53
N THR A 78 -13.30 -0.52 -27.43
CA THR A 78 -12.97 -1.45 -28.53
C THR A 78 -13.06 -2.88 -28.02
N ASN A 79 -13.73 -3.78 -28.76
CA ASN A 79 -13.87 -5.20 -28.40
C ASN A 79 -14.38 -5.43 -26.97
N ARG A 80 -15.36 -4.62 -26.53
CA ARG A 80 -15.94 -4.63 -25.16
C ARG A 80 -14.93 -4.31 -24.04
N VAL A 81 -13.82 -3.66 -24.38
CA VAL A 81 -12.85 -3.15 -23.40
C VAL A 81 -12.90 -1.63 -23.43
N LEU A 82 -13.25 -1.04 -22.29
CA LEU A 82 -13.22 0.40 -22.06
C LEU A 82 -11.78 0.84 -21.70
N TYR A 83 -11.28 1.89 -22.34
CA TYR A 83 -9.99 2.48 -22.06
C TYR A 83 -9.99 4.01 -22.20
N PHE A 84 -9.00 4.69 -21.65
CA PHE A 84 -8.91 6.15 -21.59
C PHE A 84 -7.61 6.60 -22.25
N ILE A 85 -7.66 7.26 -23.41
CA ILE A 85 -6.45 7.68 -24.14
C ILE A 85 -5.96 9.05 -23.70
N ASP A 86 -6.86 9.98 -23.36
CA ASP A 86 -6.46 11.33 -22.99
C ASP A 86 -5.76 11.35 -21.62
N THR A 87 -4.50 11.80 -21.64
CA THR A 87 -3.63 11.92 -20.46
C THR A 87 -3.12 13.35 -20.26
N GLU A 88 -3.51 14.28 -21.13
CA GLU A 88 -3.00 15.66 -21.12
C GLU A 88 -4.08 16.64 -20.68
N ASN A 89 -5.32 16.50 -21.17
CA ASN A 89 -6.41 17.42 -20.87
C ASN A 89 -7.32 16.87 -19.77
N LEU A 90 -6.75 16.60 -18.59
CA LEU A 90 -7.53 16.14 -17.43
C LEU A 90 -8.43 17.27 -16.91
N HIS A 91 -9.61 17.43 -17.52
CA HIS A 91 -10.66 18.31 -17.03
C HIS A 91 -11.20 17.76 -15.70
N LYS A 92 -10.63 18.23 -14.58
CA LYS A 92 -10.98 17.75 -13.24
C LYS A 92 -12.43 18.09 -12.89
N ARG A 93 -13.09 17.15 -12.23
CA ARG A 93 -14.39 17.39 -11.60
C ARG A 93 -14.18 18.24 -10.35
N SER A 94 -15.12 19.13 -10.07
CA SER A 94 -15.26 19.81 -8.78
C SER A 94 -16.56 19.38 -8.10
N ASP A 95 -16.64 19.55 -6.79
CA ASP A 95 -17.88 19.31 -6.03
C ASP A 95 -19.07 20.11 -6.60
N ASN A 96 -18.85 21.37 -6.97
CA ASN A 96 -19.87 22.18 -7.64
C ASN A 96 -20.31 21.58 -8.98
N SER A 97 -19.37 21.11 -9.81
CA SER A 97 -19.72 20.48 -11.10
C SER A 97 -20.52 19.18 -10.91
N PHE A 98 -20.23 18.42 -9.85
CA PHE A 98 -20.90 17.18 -9.52
C PHE A 98 -22.32 17.43 -8.98
N ARG A 99 -22.47 18.39 -8.07
CA ARG A 99 -23.78 18.77 -7.49
C ARG A 99 -24.74 19.31 -8.55
N ASN A 100 -24.23 20.12 -9.48
CA ASN A 100 -24.99 20.65 -10.60
C ASN A 100 -25.13 19.67 -11.78
N LYS A 101 -24.56 18.47 -11.67
CA LYS A 101 -24.60 17.42 -12.71
C LYS A 101 -24.19 17.92 -14.10
N ILE A 102 -23.12 18.73 -14.17
CA ILE A 102 -22.62 19.32 -15.43
C ILE A 102 -22.31 18.25 -16.49
N GLN A 103 -21.94 17.03 -16.06
CA GLN A 103 -21.83 15.86 -16.94
C GLN A 103 -22.96 14.85 -16.64
N PRO A 104 -24.16 14.99 -17.25
CA PRO A 104 -25.33 14.17 -16.93
C PRO A 104 -25.06 12.67 -17.06
N GLU A 105 -24.29 12.29 -18.07
CA GLU A 105 -23.93 10.90 -18.33
C GLU A 105 -23.07 10.24 -17.25
N HIS A 106 -22.44 11.00 -16.36
CA HIS A 106 -21.70 10.43 -15.23
C HIS A 106 -22.65 9.90 -14.16
N HIS A 107 -23.84 10.49 -14.02
CA HIS A 107 -24.77 10.25 -12.93
C HIS A 107 -25.83 9.22 -13.30
N ILE A 108 -26.14 8.32 -12.37
CA ILE A 108 -27.31 7.41 -12.45
C ILE A 108 -28.41 7.79 -11.45
N GLY A 109 -28.15 8.77 -10.58
CA GLY A 109 -29.08 9.26 -9.58
C GLY A 109 -28.50 10.44 -8.79
N THR A 110 -28.96 10.61 -7.55
CA THR A 110 -28.44 11.60 -6.60
C THR A 110 -28.13 10.88 -5.29
N SER A 111 -26.90 11.00 -4.82
CA SER A 111 -26.49 10.42 -3.53
C SER A 111 -26.96 11.28 -2.36
N ILE A 112 -27.44 10.64 -1.30
CA ILE A 112 -27.79 11.30 -0.03
C ILE A 112 -26.57 11.93 0.65
N LEU A 113 -25.35 11.46 0.34
CA LEU A 113 -24.09 12.00 0.87
C LEU A 113 -23.87 13.47 0.51
N LEU A 114 -24.50 13.96 -0.57
CA LEU A 114 -24.46 15.38 -0.94
C LEU A 114 -25.11 16.28 0.12
N LYS A 115 -25.93 15.75 1.04
CA LYS A 115 -26.52 16.53 2.12
C LYS A 115 -25.54 16.81 3.27
N ILE A 116 -24.42 16.10 3.36
CA ILE A 116 -23.46 16.29 4.46
C ILE A 116 -22.76 17.66 4.30
N PRO A 117 -22.81 18.55 5.31
CA PRO A 117 -22.13 19.83 5.27
C PRO A 117 -20.61 19.66 5.19
N ASN A 118 -19.94 20.55 4.43
CA ASN A 118 -18.47 20.58 4.32
C ASN A 118 -17.83 19.27 3.84
N PHE A 119 -18.58 18.45 3.08
CA PHE A 119 -18.10 17.23 2.45
C PHE A 119 -18.04 17.42 0.94
N ASP A 120 -16.82 17.58 0.43
CA ASP A 120 -16.53 17.64 -0.99
C ASP A 120 -16.58 16.23 -1.58
N ILE A 121 -17.58 15.96 -2.40
CA ILE A 121 -17.83 14.60 -2.91
C ILE A 121 -16.73 14.10 -3.86
N ILE A 122 -15.97 15.02 -4.47
CA ILE A 122 -14.84 14.69 -5.32
C ILE A 122 -13.64 14.43 -4.43
N ASP A 123 -13.23 15.40 -3.62
CA ASP A 123 -11.98 15.35 -2.86
C ASP A 123 -12.04 14.39 -1.68
N ASN A 124 -13.12 14.41 -0.89
CA ASN A 124 -13.30 13.55 0.29
C ASN A 124 -13.63 12.08 -0.05
N VAL A 125 -13.68 11.70 -1.32
CA VAL A 125 -13.80 10.29 -1.76
C VAL A 125 -12.54 9.87 -2.54
N PRO A 126 -11.43 9.56 -1.84
CA PRO A 126 -10.15 9.27 -2.49
C PRO A 126 -10.17 7.98 -3.32
N ILE A 127 -9.19 7.83 -4.21
CA ILE A 127 -8.96 6.59 -4.95
C ILE A 127 -8.12 5.66 -4.08
N ASP A 128 -8.71 4.56 -3.62
CA ASP A 128 -7.96 3.55 -2.87
C ASP A 128 -6.94 2.85 -3.77
N TYR A 129 -5.66 2.94 -3.39
CA TYR A 129 -4.57 2.33 -4.16
C TYR A 129 -4.54 0.80 -4.03
N MET A 130 -5.10 0.22 -2.96
CA MET A 130 -5.14 -1.25 -2.81
C MET A 130 -5.93 -1.88 -3.96
N HIS A 131 -7.14 -1.37 -4.23
CA HIS A 131 -7.95 -1.83 -5.35
C HIS A 131 -7.46 -1.28 -6.69
N CYS A 132 -7.10 -0.01 -6.76
CA CYS A 132 -6.74 0.65 -8.02
C CYS A 132 -5.37 0.21 -8.55
N LEU A 133 -4.31 0.40 -7.76
CA LEU A 133 -2.92 0.21 -8.17
C LEU A 133 -2.49 -1.26 -8.06
N LEU A 134 -2.83 -1.94 -6.96
CA LEU A 134 -2.37 -3.31 -6.72
C LEU A 134 -3.27 -4.34 -7.40
N LEU A 135 -4.55 -4.43 -7.01
CA LEU A 135 -5.50 -5.42 -7.56
C LEU A 135 -6.01 -5.07 -8.96
N GLY A 136 -5.96 -3.78 -9.32
CA GLY A 136 -6.29 -3.28 -10.64
C GLY A 136 -5.10 -3.35 -11.58
N GLY A 137 -4.20 -2.36 -11.53
CA GLY A 137 -3.11 -2.22 -12.49
C GLY A 137 -2.03 -3.32 -12.39
N THR A 138 -1.45 -3.53 -11.21
CA THR A 138 -0.34 -4.49 -11.04
C THR A 138 -0.77 -5.92 -11.36
N LYS A 139 -1.95 -6.33 -10.87
CA LYS A 139 -2.56 -7.61 -11.24
C LYS A 139 -2.82 -7.71 -12.74
N SER A 140 -3.34 -6.65 -13.38
CA SER A 140 -3.63 -6.65 -14.82
C SER A 140 -2.36 -6.84 -15.66
N PHE A 141 -1.24 -6.22 -15.29
CA PHE A 141 0.06 -6.44 -15.94
C PHE A 141 0.46 -7.92 -16.03
N LEU A 142 0.15 -8.68 -14.99
CA LEU A 142 0.54 -10.09 -14.91
C LEU A 142 -0.55 -11.00 -15.48
N CYS A 143 -1.82 -10.70 -15.21
CA CYS A 143 -2.94 -11.63 -15.35
C CYS A 143 -3.92 -11.32 -16.47
N ASN A 144 -3.88 -10.12 -17.07
CA ASN A 144 -4.88 -9.73 -18.08
C ASN A 144 -4.82 -10.67 -19.29
N LYS A 145 -5.98 -11.04 -19.84
CA LYS A 145 -6.11 -12.01 -20.94
C LYS A 145 -5.53 -11.50 -22.27
N LEU A 146 -5.44 -10.19 -22.47
CA LEU A 146 -4.94 -9.59 -23.70
C LEU A 146 -3.42 -9.36 -23.61
N TYR A 147 -2.99 -8.56 -22.63
CA TYR A 147 -1.60 -8.07 -22.53
C TYR A 147 -0.82 -8.59 -21.31
N GLY A 148 -1.42 -9.46 -20.50
CA GLY A 148 -0.79 -9.97 -19.29
C GLY A 148 0.45 -10.83 -19.58
N TRP A 149 1.52 -10.61 -18.82
CA TRP A 149 2.80 -11.31 -19.05
C TRP A 149 2.72 -12.81 -18.76
N ILE A 150 1.85 -13.24 -17.86
CA ILE A 150 1.73 -14.65 -17.44
C ILE A 150 0.54 -15.32 -18.13
N TYR A 151 -0.60 -14.65 -18.14
CA TYR A 151 -1.88 -15.21 -18.58
C TYR A 151 -2.47 -14.56 -19.84
N GLY A 152 -1.76 -13.62 -20.46
CA GLY A 152 -2.19 -12.94 -21.66
C GLY A 152 -1.92 -13.73 -22.94
N LYS A 153 -1.86 -13.01 -24.07
CA LYS A 153 -1.58 -13.56 -25.39
C LYS A 153 -0.26 -13.03 -25.96
N PRO A 154 0.35 -13.69 -26.95
CA PRO A 154 1.44 -13.11 -27.73
C PRO A 154 1.01 -11.76 -28.34
N PRO A 155 1.95 -10.82 -28.54
CA PRO A 155 3.39 -10.94 -28.29
C PRO A 155 3.81 -10.66 -26.83
N TYR A 156 2.88 -10.26 -25.96
CA TYR A 156 3.18 -9.78 -24.59
C TYR A 156 3.42 -10.90 -23.58
N LYS A 157 2.78 -12.05 -23.79
CA LYS A 157 2.92 -13.23 -22.94
C LYS A 157 4.36 -13.74 -22.96
N LEU A 158 4.94 -13.90 -21.76
CA LEU A 158 6.28 -14.46 -21.59
C LEU A 158 6.30 -15.96 -21.92
N ARG A 159 7.45 -16.42 -22.39
CA ARG A 159 7.69 -17.85 -22.64
C ARG A 159 7.72 -18.60 -21.30
N ALA A 160 7.32 -19.87 -21.30
CA ALA A 160 7.31 -20.70 -20.10
C ALA A 160 8.66 -20.73 -19.37
N ARG A 161 9.78 -20.80 -20.12
CA ARG A 161 11.14 -20.69 -19.57
C ARG A 161 11.37 -19.43 -18.73
N ASP A 162 10.86 -18.30 -19.19
CA ASP A 162 11.08 -17.01 -18.55
C ASP A 162 10.17 -16.86 -17.32
N VAL A 163 8.94 -17.38 -17.40
CA VAL A 163 8.02 -17.51 -16.25
C VAL A 163 8.59 -18.41 -15.14
N ASN A 164 9.21 -19.54 -15.51
CA ASN A 164 9.88 -20.44 -14.57
C ASN A 164 11.07 -19.76 -13.90
N LYS A 165 11.93 -19.07 -14.67
CA LYS A 165 13.05 -18.29 -14.13
C LYS A 165 12.59 -17.21 -13.14
N ILE A 166 11.51 -16.48 -13.44
CA ILE A 166 10.94 -15.48 -12.51
C ILE A 166 10.45 -16.18 -11.23
N SER A 167 9.79 -17.34 -11.36
CA SER A 167 9.28 -18.11 -10.22
C SER A 167 10.41 -18.59 -9.31
N GLU A 168 11.48 -19.14 -9.89
CA GLU A 168 12.67 -19.57 -9.15
C GLU A 168 13.33 -18.39 -8.41
N ARG A 169 13.45 -17.24 -9.07
CA ARG A 169 13.98 -16.01 -8.44
C ARG A 169 13.10 -15.57 -7.27
N LEU A 170 11.77 -15.57 -7.42
CA LEU A 170 10.85 -15.26 -6.31
C LEU A 170 11.03 -16.24 -5.14
N LEU A 171 11.14 -17.54 -5.40
CA LEU A 171 11.36 -18.55 -4.36
C LEU A 171 12.69 -18.34 -3.61
N ARG A 172 13.76 -17.92 -4.30
CA ARG A 172 15.05 -17.56 -3.65
C ARG A 172 14.94 -16.34 -2.74
N LEU A 173 14.06 -15.38 -3.07
CA LEU A 173 13.81 -14.21 -2.23
C LEU A 173 12.99 -14.54 -0.96
N LYS A 174 12.37 -15.72 -0.86
CA LYS A 174 11.44 -16.08 0.23
C LYS A 174 12.05 -15.93 1.63
N SER A 175 13.30 -16.36 1.80
CA SER A 175 14.04 -16.28 3.07
C SER A 175 14.52 -14.87 3.42
N HIS A 176 14.42 -13.93 2.48
CA HIS A 176 14.87 -12.54 2.60
C HIS A 176 13.72 -11.56 2.86
N ILE A 177 12.49 -12.06 2.99
CA ILE A 177 11.31 -11.23 3.25
C ILE A 177 11.14 -11.04 4.77
N PRO A 178 11.16 -9.79 5.30
CA PRO A 178 10.99 -9.47 6.71
C PRO A 178 9.65 -9.91 7.31
N CYS A 179 9.56 -9.92 8.64
CA CYS A 179 8.38 -10.36 9.39
C CYS A 179 7.15 -9.45 9.23
N GLU A 180 7.34 -8.17 8.86
CA GLU A 180 6.25 -7.21 8.63
C GLU A 180 5.39 -7.60 7.43
N PHE A 181 5.96 -8.35 6.48
CA PHE A 181 5.19 -8.90 5.37
C PHE A 181 4.48 -10.18 5.80
N SER A 182 3.16 -10.08 5.98
CA SER A 182 2.28 -11.21 6.32
C SER A 182 2.36 -12.40 5.36
N ARG A 183 2.78 -12.17 4.10
CA ARG A 183 2.95 -13.21 3.08
C ARG A 183 4.36 -13.16 2.50
N LYS A 184 4.95 -14.34 2.32
CA LYS A 184 6.24 -14.52 1.63
C LYS A 184 6.01 -14.69 0.13
N THR A 185 7.09 -14.64 -0.64
CA THR A 185 7.03 -14.84 -2.09
C THR A 185 6.59 -16.25 -2.46
N ARG A 186 5.90 -16.33 -3.60
CA ARG A 186 5.43 -17.57 -4.23
C ARG A 186 5.77 -17.54 -5.73
N PRO A 187 5.64 -18.68 -6.45
CA PRO A 187 5.84 -18.73 -7.90
C PRO A 187 4.92 -17.75 -8.66
N ILE A 188 5.44 -17.08 -9.69
CA ILE A 188 4.68 -16.02 -10.41
C ILE A 188 3.50 -16.57 -11.19
N ASN A 189 3.50 -17.85 -11.53
CA ASN A 189 2.35 -18.52 -12.14
C ASN A 189 1.12 -18.50 -11.20
N GLU A 190 1.29 -18.38 -9.88
CA GLU A 190 0.16 -18.28 -8.95
C GLU A 190 -0.45 -16.88 -8.86
N CYS A 191 0.02 -15.90 -9.65
CA CYS A 191 -0.34 -14.48 -9.50
C CYS A 191 -1.85 -14.19 -9.57
N LYS A 192 -2.67 -15.05 -10.18
CA LYS A 192 -4.15 -14.93 -10.11
C LYS A 192 -4.70 -15.01 -8.69
N ARG A 193 -4.03 -15.75 -7.80
CA ARG A 193 -4.39 -16.01 -6.40
C ARG A 193 -3.64 -15.10 -5.42
N TYR A 194 -2.86 -14.14 -5.91
CA TYR A 194 -2.16 -13.19 -5.05
C TYR A 194 -3.15 -12.23 -4.39
N LYS A 195 -2.94 -11.95 -3.11
CA LYS A 195 -3.64 -10.87 -2.40
C LYS A 195 -2.97 -9.52 -2.70
N ALA A 196 -3.66 -8.42 -2.37
CA ALA A 196 -3.10 -7.08 -2.54
C ALA A 196 -1.74 -6.91 -1.87
N SER A 197 -1.53 -7.45 -0.67
CA SER A 197 -0.24 -7.42 0.02
C SER A 197 0.91 -8.07 -0.76
N GLU A 198 0.63 -9.13 -1.53
CA GLU A 198 1.63 -9.81 -2.37
C GLU A 198 1.92 -9.00 -3.63
N PHE A 199 0.91 -8.35 -4.22
CA PHE A 199 1.14 -7.39 -5.31
C PHE A 199 1.91 -6.15 -4.85
N ARG A 200 1.71 -5.69 -3.60
CA ARG A 200 2.51 -4.63 -3.00
C ARG A 200 3.98 -5.03 -2.87
N LEU A 201 4.24 -6.22 -2.31
CA LEU A 201 5.58 -6.78 -2.20
C LEU A 201 6.23 -6.97 -3.59
N PHE A 202 5.44 -7.36 -4.58
CA PHE A 202 5.89 -7.47 -5.97
C PHE A 202 6.22 -6.12 -6.58
N LEU A 203 5.31 -5.16 -6.52
CA LEU A 203 5.47 -3.85 -7.14
C LEU A 203 6.66 -3.08 -6.56
N LEU A 204 6.82 -3.07 -5.24
CA LEU A 204 7.79 -2.20 -4.56
C LEU A 204 9.17 -2.82 -4.39
N TYR A 205 9.27 -4.14 -4.25
CA TYR A 205 10.53 -4.78 -3.80
C TYR A 205 10.98 -5.93 -4.70
N THR A 206 10.13 -6.95 -4.87
CA THR A 206 10.58 -8.20 -5.52
C THR A 206 10.52 -8.14 -7.04
N GLY A 207 9.52 -7.46 -7.61
CA GLY A 207 9.36 -7.25 -9.05
C GLY A 207 10.56 -6.57 -9.72
N PRO A 208 11.09 -5.45 -9.18
CA PRO A 208 12.30 -4.81 -9.70
C PRO A 208 13.48 -5.77 -9.83
N ILE A 209 13.59 -6.75 -8.95
CA ILE A 209 14.67 -7.74 -8.96
C ILE A 209 14.39 -8.89 -9.92
N VAL A 210 13.23 -9.52 -9.80
CA VAL A 210 12.99 -10.80 -10.47
C VAL A 210 12.77 -10.63 -11.97
N LEU A 211 12.30 -9.47 -12.41
CA LEU A 211 12.03 -9.16 -13.82
C LEU A 211 13.28 -8.72 -14.60
N LYS A 212 14.31 -8.23 -13.89
CA LYS A 212 15.54 -7.70 -14.48
C LYS A 212 16.24 -8.76 -15.33
N ASP A 213 16.68 -8.39 -16.53
CA ASP A 213 17.34 -9.30 -17.50
C ASP A 213 16.48 -10.48 -18.00
N ILE A 214 15.16 -10.47 -17.75
CA ILE A 214 14.22 -11.49 -18.27
C ILE A 214 13.24 -10.87 -19.26
N ILE A 215 12.59 -9.76 -18.90
CA ILE A 215 11.68 -9.06 -19.80
C ILE A 215 12.45 -8.03 -20.63
N SER A 216 11.87 -7.56 -21.74
CA SER A 216 12.53 -6.56 -22.60
C SER A 216 12.88 -5.29 -21.83
N SER A 217 14.00 -4.64 -22.17
CA SER A 217 14.46 -3.43 -21.46
C SER A 217 13.41 -2.31 -21.47
N LYS A 218 12.62 -2.19 -22.54
CA LYS A 218 11.51 -1.22 -22.61
C LYS A 218 10.42 -1.52 -21.57
N MET A 219 10.00 -2.78 -21.48
CA MET A 219 9.00 -3.22 -20.49
C MET A 219 9.52 -3.10 -19.06
N TYR A 220 10.78 -3.48 -18.83
CA TYR A 220 11.43 -3.37 -17.52
C TYR A 220 11.52 -1.93 -17.05
N ASN A 221 12.02 -1.01 -17.90
CA ASN A 221 12.13 0.40 -17.53
C ASN A 221 10.75 1.00 -17.23
N ASN A 222 9.72 0.65 -18.01
CA ASN A 222 8.36 1.11 -17.75
C ASN A 222 7.81 0.55 -16.41
N PHE A 223 8.14 -0.70 -16.06
CA PHE A 223 7.78 -1.25 -14.75
C PHE A 223 8.52 -0.54 -13.60
N ILE A 224 9.80 -0.18 -13.77
CA ILE A 224 10.55 0.58 -12.77
C ILE A 224 9.97 1.98 -12.58
N VAL A 225 9.51 2.64 -13.64
CA VAL A 225 8.77 3.93 -13.55
C VAL A 225 7.54 3.78 -12.65
N LEU A 226 6.71 2.75 -12.87
CA LEU A 226 5.55 2.47 -12.01
C LEU A 226 5.96 2.19 -10.56
N SER A 227 6.95 1.31 -10.37
CA SER A 227 7.46 0.92 -9.06
C SER A 227 7.96 2.13 -8.26
N LEU A 228 8.69 3.03 -8.91
CA LEU A 228 9.21 4.24 -8.30
C LEU A 228 8.10 5.25 -7.97
N ALA A 229 7.20 5.54 -8.92
CA ALA A 229 6.07 6.44 -8.68
C ALA A 229 5.23 5.97 -7.48
N SER A 230 4.99 4.66 -7.41
CA SER A 230 4.26 4.03 -6.32
C SER A 230 5.03 4.12 -4.99
N SER A 231 6.34 3.89 -5.02
CA SER A 231 7.22 3.98 -3.85
C SER A 231 7.23 5.38 -3.23
N ILE A 232 7.24 6.42 -4.07
CA ILE A 232 7.20 7.81 -3.63
C ILE A 232 5.88 8.11 -2.91
N LEU A 233 4.74 7.79 -3.54
CA LEU A 233 3.43 8.11 -2.96
C LEU A 233 3.05 7.27 -1.74
N ILE A 234 3.63 6.08 -1.58
CA ILE A 234 3.44 5.20 -0.42
C ILE A 234 4.32 5.62 0.77
N SER A 235 5.50 6.20 0.51
CA SER A 235 6.42 6.56 1.57
C SER A 235 5.89 7.73 2.39
N HIS A 236 5.72 7.56 3.70
CA HIS A 236 5.38 8.65 4.63
C HIS A 236 6.39 9.82 4.60
N TYR A 237 7.65 9.56 4.22
CA TYR A 237 8.65 10.60 4.07
C TYR A 237 8.50 11.35 2.75
N TYR A 238 8.56 10.66 1.61
CA TYR A 238 8.53 11.32 0.31
C TYR A 238 7.17 11.96 0.01
N SER A 239 6.06 11.38 0.50
CA SER A 239 4.71 11.94 0.32
C SER A 239 4.48 13.24 1.07
N CYS A 240 5.42 13.71 1.89
CA CYS A 240 5.30 14.99 2.60
C CYS A 240 5.85 16.18 1.80
N TYR A 241 6.53 15.94 0.67
CA TYR A 241 7.15 17.01 -0.11
C TYR A 241 6.56 17.10 -1.51
N GLU A 242 6.12 18.30 -1.89
CA GLU A 242 5.41 18.56 -3.15
C GLU A 242 6.25 18.24 -4.39
N ASN A 243 7.56 18.46 -4.36
CA ASN A 243 8.46 18.13 -5.45
C ASN A 243 8.47 16.62 -5.74
N TYR A 244 8.44 15.76 -4.71
CA TYR A 244 8.35 14.32 -4.88
C TYR A 244 6.96 13.90 -5.37
N ILE A 245 5.88 14.49 -4.84
CA ILE A 245 4.50 14.19 -5.28
C ILE A 245 4.31 14.55 -6.77
N SER A 246 4.81 15.73 -7.17
CA SER A 246 4.79 16.19 -8.56
C SER A 246 5.63 15.28 -9.46
N TYR A 247 6.84 14.89 -9.02
CA TYR A 247 7.65 13.95 -9.78
C TYR A 247 6.96 12.58 -9.94
N ALA A 248 6.29 12.07 -8.90
CA ALA A 248 5.51 10.84 -8.99
C ALA A 248 4.33 10.97 -9.97
N HIS A 249 3.66 12.13 -10.01
CA HIS A 249 2.62 12.41 -11.00
C HIS A 249 3.17 12.30 -12.43
N ASP A 250 4.31 12.94 -12.69
CA ASP A 250 4.97 12.89 -14.00
C ASP A 250 5.42 11.47 -14.38
N LEU A 251 5.91 10.70 -13.40
CA LEU A 251 6.23 9.28 -13.61
C LEU A 251 4.98 8.46 -13.97
N PHE A 252 3.84 8.67 -13.31
CA PHE A 252 2.59 8.00 -13.68
C PHE A 252 2.11 8.39 -15.08
N LYS A 253 2.19 9.68 -15.43
CA LYS A 253 1.86 10.15 -16.78
C LYS A 253 2.78 9.51 -17.83
N HIS A 254 4.09 9.53 -17.59
CA HIS A 254 5.09 8.89 -18.46
C HIS A 254 4.85 7.39 -18.61
N PHE A 255 4.52 6.71 -17.51
CA PHE A 255 4.19 5.30 -17.49
C PHE A 255 2.97 4.98 -18.35
N ILE A 256 1.90 5.76 -18.25
CA ILE A 256 0.67 5.53 -19.02
C ILE A 256 0.94 5.71 -20.52
N ILE A 257 1.59 6.82 -20.90
CA ILE A 257 1.95 7.09 -22.31
C ILE A 257 2.80 5.96 -22.90
N ASN A 258 3.80 5.49 -22.16
CA ASN A 258 4.63 4.36 -22.60
C ASN A 258 3.87 3.04 -22.62
N SER A 259 2.98 2.81 -21.65
CA SER A 259 2.17 1.60 -21.59
C SER A 259 1.22 1.51 -22.77
N GLN A 260 0.63 2.63 -23.20
CA GLN A 260 -0.17 2.70 -24.42
C GLN A 260 0.66 2.29 -25.66
N LYS A 261 1.90 2.80 -25.79
CA LYS A 261 2.80 2.43 -26.89
C LYS A 261 3.23 0.97 -26.84
N LEU A 262 3.43 0.41 -25.65
CA LEU A 262 3.93 -0.96 -25.45
C LEU A 262 2.83 -2.01 -25.57
N TYR A 263 1.62 -1.74 -25.09
CA TYR A 263 0.57 -2.74 -24.91
C TYR A 263 -0.73 -2.40 -25.65
N GLY A 264 -0.80 -1.23 -26.29
CA GLY A 264 -2.00 -0.72 -26.94
C GLY A 264 -2.90 0.09 -26.00
N PRO A 265 -3.88 0.81 -26.56
CA PRO A 265 -4.78 1.68 -25.79
C PRO A 265 -5.63 0.92 -24.78
N GLN A 266 -5.98 -0.35 -25.05
CA GLN A 266 -6.77 -1.20 -24.15
C GLN A 266 -6.07 -1.47 -22.81
N PHE A 267 -4.77 -1.17 -22.71
CA PHE A 267 -4.03 -1.22 -21.46
C PHE A 267 -4.50 -0.17 -20.45
N ILE A 268 -4.91 1.02 -20.94
CA ILE A 268 -5.30 2.16 -20.11
C ILE A 268 -6.74 1.99 -19.62
N SER A 269 -6.98 0.92 -18.87
CA SER A 269 -8.26 0.67 -18.19
C SER A 269 -8.58 1.78 -17.17
N HIS A 270 -9.83 1.81 -16.69
CA HIS A 270 -10.28 2.73 -15.63
C HIS A 270 -9.30 2.82 -14.45
N ASN A 271 -8.78 1.68 -13.96
CA ASN A 271 -7.81 1.68 -12.86
C ASN A 271 -6.48 2.32 -13.23
N VAL A 272 -5.96 2.06 -14.43
CA VAL A 272 -4.69 2.64 -14.88
C VAL A 272 -4.84 4.14 -15.12
N HIS A 273 -5.97 4.58 -15.70
CA HIS A 273 -6.29 6.00 -15.84
C HIS A 273 -6.30 6.71 -14.49
N ASN A 274 -6.91 6.10 -13.47
CA ASN A 274 -6.97 6.64 -12.10
C ASN A 274 -5.59 6.89 -11.46
N PHE A 275 -4.49 6.35 -12.00
CA PHE A 275 -3.14 6.63 -11.50
C PHE A 275 -2.77 8.11 -11.62
N LEU A 276 -3.30 8.80 -12.64
CA LEU A 276 -3.09 10.24 -12.84
C LEU A 276 -3.62 11.09 -11.68
N HIS A 277 -4.55 10.54 -10.90
CA HIS A 277 -5.24 11.23 -9.80
C HIS A 277 -4.73 10.82 -8.40
N LEU A 278 -3.79 9.87 -8.32
CA LEU A 278 -3.25 9.42 -7.02
C LEU A 278 -2.45 10.52 -6.32
N SER A 279 -1.65 11.29 -7.06
CA SER A 279 -0.88 12.40 -6.49
C SER A 279 -1.78 13.47 -5.88
N ASP A 280 -2.93 13.77 -6.49
CA ASP A 280 -3.90 14.72 -5.92
C ASP A 280 -4.51 14.19 -4.61
N CYS A 281 -4.81 12.89 -4.54
CA CYS A 281 -5.27 12.28 -3.29
C CYS A 281 -4.18 12.35 -2.20
N VAL A 282 -2.90 12.19 -2.57
CA VAL A 282 -1.78 12.30 -1.62
C VAL A 282 -1.59 13.71 -1.10
N ARG A 283 -1.78 14.74 -1.95
CA ARG A 283 -1.76 16.15 -1.51
C ARG A 283 -2.80 16.43 -0.43
N LEU A 284 -3.96 15.77 -0.51
CA LEU A 284 -5.07 15.98 0.42
C LEU A 284 -4.95 15.16 1.71
N PHE A 285 -4.46 13.91 1.61
CA PHE A 285 -4.57 12.93 2.70
C PHE A 285 -3.22 12.36 3.18
N GLY A 286 -2.10 12.81 2.62
CA GLY A 286 -0.77 12.26 2.88
C GLY A 286 -0.53 10.95 2.14
N SER A 287 0.38 10.10 2.66
CA SER A 287 0.73 8.82 2.03
C SER A 287 -0.49 7.99 1.62
N LEU A 288 -0.35 7.24 0.52
CA LEU A 288 -1.37 6.29 0.05
C LEU A 288 -1.86 5.31 1.13
N ASP A 289 -1.04 4.98 2.15
CA ASP A 289 -1.46 4.12 3.26
C ASP A 289 -2.53 4.75 4.15
N ASN A 290 -2.54 6.09 4.30
CA ASN A 290 -3.46 6.83 5.17
C ASN A 290 -4.93 6.67 4.76
N PHE A 291 -5.19 6.41 3.47
CA PHE A 291 -6.53 6.26 2.92
C PHE A 291 -6.73 4.93 2.18
N SER A 292 -6.00 3.90 2.60
CA SER A 292 -6.06 2.58 1.99
C SER A 292 -7.18 1.69 2.54
N ALA A 293 -7.69 0.80 1.69
CA ALA A 293 -8.73 -0.16 2.08
C ALA A 293 -8.20 -1.34 2.95
N PHE A 294 -6.88 -1.45 3.16
CA PHE A 294 -6.28 -2.60 3.86
C PHE A 294 -6.84 -2.81 5.27
N ILE A 295 -7.01 -1.75 6.04
CA ILE A 295 -7.52 -1.83 7.42
C ILE A 295 -8.99 -2.27 7.44
N PHE A 296 -9.78 -1.85 6.45
CA PHE A 296 -11.20 -2.16 6.37
C PHE A 296 -11.42 -3.61 5.90
N GLU A 297 -10.62 -4.12 4.97
CA GLU A 297 -10.64 -5.52 4.55
C GLU A 297 -10.22 -6.47 5.68
N ASN A 298 -9.21 -6.08 6.48
CA ASN A 298 -8.82 -6.86 7.66
C ASN A 298 -9.96 -6.88 8.68
N TYR A 299 -10.57 -5.74 8.98
CA TYR A 299 -11.72 -5.66 9.88
C TYR A 299 -12.93 -6.46 9.36
N MET A 300 -13.16 -6.47 8.05
CA MET A 300 -14.22 -7.27 7.43
C MET A 300 -13.98 -8.78 7.63
N GLN A 301 -12.73 -9.23 7.59
CA GLN A 301 -12.40 -10.62 7.91
C GLN A 301 -12.72 -10.95 9.37
N ASP A 302 -12.46 -10.03 10.30
CA ASP A 302 -12.81 -10.20 11.72
C ASP A 302 -14.33 -10.30 11.90
N LEU A 303 -15.11 -9.48 11.21
CA LEU A 303 -16.58 -9.58 11.22
C LEU A 303 -17.06 -10.94 10.67
N LYS A 304 -16.48 -11.41 9.57
CA LYS A 304 -16.81 -12.72 8.98
C LYS A 304 -16.52 -13.87 9.94
N ASN A 305 -15.42 -13.80 10.70
CA ASN A 305 -15.06 -14.83 11.68
C ASN A 305 -16.05 -14.91 12.86
N LYS A 306 -16.86 -13.87 13.11
CA LYS A 306 -17.93 -13.88 14.14
C LYS A 306 -19.17 -14.66 13.67
N ILE A 307 -19.31 -14.90 12.37
CA ILE A 307 -20.43 -15.63 11.78
C ILE A 307 -20.08 -17.12 11.74
N ARG A 308 -20.84 -17.95 12.48
CA ARG A 308 -20.62 -19.40 12.52
C ARG A 308 -21.57 -20.18 11.61
N LYS A 309 -22.78 -19.65 11.41
CA LYS A 309 -23.85 -20.26 10.61
C LYS A 309 -24.56 -19.19 9.77
N SER A 310 -25.21 -19.61 8.70
CA SER A 310 -25.94 -18.73 7.78
C SER A 310 -27.23 -18.15 8.36
N SER A 311 -27.78 -18.70 9.44
CA SER A 311 -28.96 -18.16 10.13
C SER A 311 -28.59 -16.99 11.05
N HIS A 312 -29.39 -15.93 11.12
CA HIS A 312 -29.21 -14.81 12.07
C HIS A 312 -27.81 -14.16 11.99
N VAL A 313 -27.38 -13.83 10.77
CA VAL A 313 -26.04 -13.28 10.52
C VAL A 313 -25.83 -11.97 11.27
N LEU A 314 -26.80 -11.05 11.23
CA LEU A 314 -26.69 -9.75 11.88
C LEU A 314 -26.64 -9.89 13.40
N GLU A 315 -27.53 -10.70 13.97
CA GLU A 315 -27.62 -10.92 15.40
C GLU A 315 -26.36 -11.60 15.94
N GLN A 316 -25.78 -12.55 15.20
CA GLN A 316 -24.50 -13.16 15.56
C GLN A 316 -23.39 -12.10 15.65
N VAL A 317 -23.23 -11.26 14.63
CA VAL A 317 -22.18 -10.24 14.59
C VAL A 317 -22.39 -9.21 15.70
N VAL A 318 -23.61 -8.68 15.84
CA VAL A 318 -23.94 -7.65 16.83
C VAL A 318 -23.72 -8.16 18.25
N ARG A 319 -24.22 -9.36 18.59
CA ARG A 319 -24.05 -9.94 19.94
C ARG A 319 -22.57 -10.15 20.29
N ARG A 320 -21.75 -10.62 19.34
CA ARG A 320 -20.30 -10.81 19.55
C ARG A 320 -19.55 -9.49 19.73
N ILE A 321 -19.92 -8.44 18.98
CA ILE A 321 -19.33 -7.11 19.16
C ILE A 321 -19.66 -6.54 20.55
N ILE A 322 -20.91 -6.73 21.03
CA ILE A 322 -21.32 -6.29 22.37
C ILE A 322 -20.53 -7.04 23.45
N GLU A 323 -20.42 -8.36 23.33
CA GLU A 323 -19.64 -9.21 24.25
C GLU A 323 -18.17 -8.74 24.35
N GLU A 324 -17.52 -8.47 23.21
CA GLU A 324 -16.13 -8.01 23.17
C GLU A 324 -15.93 -6.64 23.82
N LYS A 325 -16.90 -5.72 23.68
CA LYS A 325 -16.84 -4.42 24.35
C LYS A 325 -16.88 -4.56 25.87
N ASN A 326 -17.81 -5.39 26.37
CA ASN A 326 -17.97 -5.62 27.81
C ASN A 326 -16.70 -6.24 28.44
N VAL A 327 -16.02 -7.13 27.74
CA VAL A 327 -14.76 -7.73 28.21
C VAL A 327 -13.60 -6.73 28.23
N ARG A 328 -13.51 -5.84 27.22
CA ARG A 328 -12.40 -4.86 27.12
C ARG A 328 -12.47 -3.77 28.19
N GLU A 329 -13.66 -3.35 28.60
CA GLU A 329 -13.85 -2.40 29.70
C GLU A 329 -13.36 -2.96 31.06
N SER A 330 -13.24 -4.29 31.16
CA SER A 330 -12.72 -4.98 32.35
C SER A 330 -11.18 -5.06 32.40
N VAL A 331 -10.49 -4.74 31.30
CA VAL A 331 -9.03 -4.92 31.15
C VAL A 331 -8.39 -3.64 30.61
N THR A 332 -8.18 -2.66 31.48
CA THR A 332 -7.27 -1.53 31.26
C THR A 332 -6.37 -1.46 32.50
N GLN A 333 -5.03 -1.43 32.46
CA GLN A 333 -4.11 -0.81 31.52
C GLN A 333 -2.81 -1.62 31.47
N SER A 334 -2.33 -2.03 30.29
CA SER A 334 -0.89 -2.25 30.08
C SER A 334 -0.37 -1.03 29.33
N VAL A 335 0.49 -0.26 29.98
CA VAL A 335 1.19 0.88 29.35
C VAL A 335 1.96 0.34 28.15
N ASN A 336 1.52 0.70 26.94
CA ASN A 336 2.23 0.37 25.71
C ASN A 336 3.53 1.19 25.70
N THR A 337 4.63 0.60 26.16
CA THR A 337 5.95 1.22 25.98
C THR A 337 6.30 1.23 24.49
N PRO A 338 6.81 2.34 23.94
CA PRO A 338 7.03 2.49 22.50
C PRO A 338 8.12 1.55 21.95
N ILE A 339 8.98 1.02 22.83
CA ILE A 339 10.05 0.09 22.51
C ILE A 339 9.98 -1.09 23.48
N LYS A 340 10.16 -2.30 22.95
CA LYS A 340 10.19 -3.56 23.69
C LYS A 340 11.36 -4.42 23.28
N PHE A 341 12.19 -4.80 24.25
CA PHE A 341 13.17 -5.87 24.11
C PHE A 341 12.58 -7.17 24.63
N SER A 342 12.80 -8.27 23.92
CA SER A 342 12.29 -9.58 24.32
C SER A 342 13.16 -10.72 23.81
N MET A 343 12.86 -11.94 24.28
CA MET A 343 13.64 -13.15 24.00
C MET A 343 15.09 -13.00 24.50
N GLU A 344 15.24 -12.79 25.81
CA GLU A 344 16.54 -12.71 26.47
C GLU A 344 17.33 -14.02 26.28
N TYR A 345 18.64 -13.91 26.10
CA TYR A 345 19.53 -15.05 25.90
C TYR A 345 21.00 -14.70 26.23
N ASN A 346 21.83 -15.72 26.44
CA ASN A 346 23.20 -15.55 26.93
C ASN A 346 24.28 -16.05 25.96
N LYS A 347 23.91 -16.33 24.70
CA LYS A 347 24.81 -16.93 23.69
C LYS A 347 25.07 -16.00 22.50
N GLY A 348 24.76 -14.71 22.63
CA GLY A 348 25.02 -13.73 21.58
C GLY A 348 26.48 -13.33 21.54
N PRO A 349 26.96 -12.84 20.39
CA PRO A 349 28.30 -12.30 20.31
C PRO A 349 28.38 -11.01 21.14
N LEU A 350 29.47 -10.85 21.87
CA LEU A 350 29.80 -9.66 22.66
C LEU A 350 31.18 -9.16 22.25
N ILE A 351 31.39 -7.85 22.35
CA ILE A 351 32.72 -7.23 22.28
C ILE A 351 33.10 -6.72 23.68
N GLU A 352 34.37 -6.34 23.87
CA GLU A 352 34.89 -5.87 25.15
C GLU A 352 34.04 -4.71 25.71
N GLY A 353 33.73 -4.77 27.01
CA GLY A 353 32.85 -3.82 27.71
C GLY A 353 31.34 -4.06 27.54
N CYS A 354 30.91 -4.92 26.60
CA CYS A 354 29.49 -5.27 26.46
C CYS A 354 29.06 -6.37 27.43
N THR A 355 27.92 -6.18 28.07
CA THR A 355 27.40 -7.07 29.11
C THR A 355 25.94 -7.49 28.84
N SER A 356 25.50 -8.52 29.56
CA SER A 356 24.09 -8.91 29.65
C SER A 356 23.22 -7.83 30.33
N PRO A 357 21.89 -7.85 30.15
CA PRO A 357 21.09 -8.80 29.37
C PRO A 357 21.24 -8.62 27.86
N GLN A 358 21.18 -9.74 27.11
CA GLN A 358 21.18 -9.74 25.65
C GLN A 358 19.84 -10.19 25.10
N TYR A 359 19.39 -9.65 23.96
CA TYR A 359 18.05 -9.90 23.43
C TYR A 359 18.07 -10.33 21.97
N LYS A 360 17.17 -11.25 21.61
CA LYS A 360 16.99 -11.66 20.21
C LYS A 360 16.01 -10.81 19.43
N LYS A 361 15.16 -10.05 20.12
CA LYS A 361 14.08 -9.29 19.50
C LYS A 361 14.01 -7.87 20.06
N TYR A 362 13.99 -6.91 19.14
CA TYR A 362 13.70 -5.50 19.36
C TYR A 362 12.44 -5.15 18.58
N GLU A 363 11.46 -4.53 19.22
CA GLU A 363 10.16 -4.23 18.63
C GLU A 363 9.76 -2.80 18.96
N THR A 364 9.33 -2.07 17.94
CA THR A 364 8.68 -0.76 18.06
C THR A 364 7.21 -0.88 17.68
N ILE A 365 6.47 0.22 17.73
CA ILE A 365 5.09 0.28 17.21
C ILE A 365 5.03 -0.05 15.71
N ASN A 366 6.12 0.23 14.98
CA ASN A 366 6.13 0.21 13.51
C ASN A 366 6.83 -1.03 12.95
N TYR A 367 7.90 -1.52 13.57
CA TYR A 367 8.71 -2.62 13.03
C TYR A 367 9.36 -3.50 14.09
N CYS A 368 9.80 -4.69 13.67
CA CYS A 368 10.43 -5.68 14.53
C CYS A 368 11.77 -6.14 13.95
N ILE A 369 12.86 -6.04 14.73
CA ILE A 369 14.15 -6.63 14.41
C ILE A 369 14.28 -7.95 15.18
N HIS A 370 14.37 -9.06 14.46
CA HIS A 370 14.57 -10.37 15.08
C HIS A 370 15.86 -11.01 14.58
N ILE A 371 16.88 -11.05 15.44
CA ILE A 371 18.22 -11.51 15.06
C ILE A 371 18.28 -13.01 14.71
N SER A 372 17.24 -13.81 14.95
CA SER A 372 17.24 -15.21 14.51
C SER A 372 16.82 -15.37 13.05
N LYS A 373 16.25 -14.35 12.43
CA LYS A 373 15.78 -14.34 11.05
C LYS A 373 16.64 -13.40 10.23
N GLU A 374 17.37 -13.92 9.26
CA GLU A 374 18.29 -13.12 8.44
C GLU A 374 17.62 -11.92 7.77
N ALA A 375 16.41 -12.11 7.22
CA ALA A 375 15.60 -11.05 6.62
C ALA A 375 15.31 -9.87 7.55
N ASP A 376 15.30 -10.08 8.87
CA ASP A 376 14.90 -9.06 9.84
C ASP A 376 16.08 -8.28 10.42
N ARG A 377 17.32 -8.58 10.02
CA ARG A 377 18.54 -8.07 10.66
C ARG A 377 19.05 -6.74 10.11
N PHE A 378 18.48 -6.21 9.03
CA PHE A 378 19.08 -5.07 8.35
C PHE A 378 18.40 -3.75 8.71
N ILE A 379 19.23 -2.77 9.09
CA ILE A 379 18.83 -1.41 9.43
C ILE A 379 19.75 -0.38 8.77
N GLU A 380 19.25 0.85 8.66
CA GLU A 380 20.03 2.04 8.37
C GLU A 380 20.08 2.92 9.62
N LEU A 381 21.27 3.41 9.94
CA LEU A 381 21.51 4.35 11.03
C LEU A 381 21.33 5.81 10.56
N THR A 382 21.29 6.76 11.49
CA THR A 382 21.14 8.20 11.22
C THR A 382 22.26 8.78 10.35
N ASP A 383 23.48 8.23 10.44
CA ASP A 383 24.65 8.57 9.61
C ASP A 383 24.66 7.87 8.24
N LYS A 384 23.56 7.20 7.88
CA LYS A 384 23.38 6.36 6.68
C LYS A 384 24.14 5.03 6.70
N THR A 385 24.85 4.67 7.77
CA THR A 385 25.52 3.36 7.87
C THR A 385 24.49 2.23 7.83
N ILE A 386 24.75 1.17 7.05
CA ILE A 386 23.91 -0.02 6.99
C ILE A 386 24.50 -1.08 7.93
N VAL A 387 23.67 -1.62 8.81
CA VAL A 387 24.10 -2.61 9.79
C VAL A 387 23.27 -3.88 9.67
N GLU A 388 23.95 -5.02 9.60
CA GLU A 388 23.36 -6.33 9.86
C GLU A 388 23.46 -6.64 11.35
N VAL A 389 22.35 -6.49 12.07
CA VAL A 389 22.26 -6.67 13.52
C VAL A 389 22.44 -8.13 13.89
N LYS A 390 23.39 -8.38 14.79
CA LYS A 390 23.72 -9.70 15.34
C LYS A 390 23.37 -9.84 16.81
N ASN A 391 23.28 -8.75 17.56
CA ASN A 391 22.90 -8.80 18.96
C ASN A 391 22.34 -7.46 19.46
N PHE A 392 21.55 -7.51 20.52
CA PHE A 392 21.20 -6.35 21.35
C PHE A 392 21.69 -6.64 22.76
N CYS A 393 22.47 -5.74 23.37
CA CYS A 393 23.05 -5.94 24.70
C CYS A 393 23.24 -4.60 25.43
N CYS A 394 23.95 -4.60 26.56
CA CYS A 394 24.26 -3.40 27.33
C CYS A 394 25.74 -3.01 27.17
N TYR A 395 26.02 -1.70 27.17
CA TYR A 395 27.35 -1.12 27.32
C TYR A 395 27.21 0.11 28.21
N GLU A 396 27.97 0.21 29.31
CA GLU A 396 27.85 1.29 30.31
C GLU A 396 26.38 1.57 30.73
N ASN A 397 25.64 0.50 31.07
CA ASN A 397 24.21 0.50 31.41
C ASN A 397 23.25 1.02 30.32
N CYS A 398 23.75 1.31 29.11
CA CYS A 398 22.94 1.74 27.97
C CYS A 398 22.67 0.57 27.01
N LYS A 399 21.46 0.52 26.42
CA LYS A 399 21.12 -0.50 25.41
C LYS A 399 21.76 -0.15 24.07
N ILE A 400 22.53 -1.10 23.53
CA ILE A 400 23.26 -0.97 22.27
C ILE A 400 22.93 -2.12 21.32
N LEU A 401 23.23 -1.93 20.04
CA LEU A 401 23.20 -2.99 19.03
C LEU A 401 24.63 -3.35 18.60
N LEU A 402 24.85 -4.63 18.37
CA LEU A 402 26.08 -5.17 17.78
C LEU A 402 25.78 -5.73 16.40
N GLY A 403 26.64 -5.44 15.43
CA GLY A 403 26.41 -5.89 14.06
C GLY A 403 27.61 -5.74 13.13
N TYR A 404 27.41 -6.16 11.89
CA TYR A 404 28.37 -5.97 10.81
C TYR A 404 28.00 -4.80 9.94
N GLU A 405 29.00 -4.02 9.57
CA GLU A 405 28.84 -2.85 8.71
C GLU A 405 28.77 -3.26 7.22
N TYR A 406 27.86 -2.62 6.48
CA TYR A 406 27.72 -2.74 5.04
C TYR A 406 27.85 -1.37 4.38
N LYS A 407 28.55 -1.34 3.24
CA LYS A 407 28.68 -0.14 2.41
C LYS A 407 27.88 -0.26 1.12
N ARG A 408 27.23 0.85 0.74
CA ARG A 408 26.66 1.05 -0.59
C ARG A 408 27.80 1.23 -1.59
N TYR A 409 27.69 0.64 -2.77
CA TYR A 409 28.74 0.77 -3.78
C TYR A 409 28.25 0.94 -5.23
N LYS A 410 26.96 0.75 -5.49
CA LYS A 410 26.40 0.89 -6.85
C LYS A 410 24.89 1.07 -6.81
N ASP A 411 24.35 1.93 -7.68
CA ASP A 411 22.91 1.99 -7.95
C ASP A 411 22.38 0.67 -8.52
N PHE A 412 21.19 0.25 -8.09
CA PHE A 412 20.51 -0.92 -8.61
C PHE A 412 19.99 -0.71 -10.05
N TYR A 413 19.49 0.49 -10.34
CA TYR A 413 19.10 0.92 -11.68
C TYR A 413 19.39 2.41 -11.86
N THR A 414 19.49 2.85 -13.12
CA THR A 414 19.79 4.25 -13.49
C THR A 414 18.64 4.93 -14.23
N LYS A 415 17.56 4.19 -14.54
CA LYS A 415 16.36 4.70 -15.20
C LYS A 415 15.13 4.41 -14.33
N PRO A 416 14.18 5.35 -14.20
CA PRO A 416 14.16 6.69 -14.81
C PRO A 416 15.14 7.68 -14.17
N CYS A 417 15.66 7.37 -12.99
CA CYS A 417 16.72 8.10 -12.30
C CYS A 417 17.66 7.09 -11.60
N LEU A 418 18.74 7.59 -10.99
CA LEU A 418 19.59 6.80 -10.11
C LEU A 418 18.77 6.27 -8.93
N SER A 419 18.76 4.95 -8.73
CA SER A 419 18.01 4.32 -7.64
C SER A 419 18.50 4.77 -6.26
N GLY A 420 19.75 5.22 -6.17
CA GLY A 420 20.36 5.69 -4.95
C GLY A 420 19.76 6.99 -4.39
N LEU A 421 19.12 7.81 -5.24
CA LEU A 421 18.33 8.95 -4.79
C LEU A 421 17.16 8.54 -3.88
N PHE A 422 16.74 7.28 -3.96
CA PHE A 422 15.69 6.68 -3.15
C PHE A 422 16.23 5.63 -2.17
N ASP A 423 17.51 5.74 -1.80
CA ASP A 423 18.24 4.83 -0.91
C ASP A 423 18.31 3.36 -1.38
N ILE A 424 18.06 3.07 -2.67
CA ILE A 424 18.12 1.71 -3.24
C ILE A 424 19.49 1.46 -3.88
N HIS A 425 20.26 0.52 -3.32
CA HIS A 425 21.65 0.29 -3.72
C HIS A 425 22.06 -1.18 -3.60
N TYR A 426 23.03 -1.59 -4.41
CA TYR A 426 23.85 -2.74 -4.08
C TYR A 426 24.72 -2.44 -2.85
N ILE A 427 24.74 -3.40 -1.93
CA ILE A 427 25.51 -3.32 -0.68
C ILE A 427 26.48 -4.49 -0.57
N ARG A 428 27.58 -4.26 0.12
CA ARG A 428 28.54 -5.31 0.48
C ARG A 428 29.04 -5.13 1.90
N LYS A 429 29.27 -6.25 2.58
CA LYS A 429 29.87 -6.28 3.90
C LYS A 429 31.26 -5.63 3.84
N VAL A 430 31.55 -4.71 4.76
CA VAL A 430 32.83 -3.97 4.79
C VAL A 430 33.95 -4.89 5.26
N ASP A 431 33.75 -5.47 6.44
CA ASP A 431 34.63 -6.42 7.11
C ASP A 431 33.77 -7.36 7.98
N SER A 432 34.38 -8.37 8.59
CA SER A 432 33.69 -9.23 9.56
C SER A 432 33.96 -8.83 11.02
N LEU A 433 34.36 -7.57 11.25
CA LEU A 433 34.54 -7.02 12.58
C LEU A 433 33.18 -6.65 13.16
N LEU A 434 32.90 -7.16 14.35
CA LEU A 434 31.69 -6.81 15.07
C LEU A 434 31.87 -5.43 15.70
N LYS A 435 30.96 -4.50 15.40
CA LYS A 435 30.99 -3.12 15.90
C LYS A 435 29.74 -2.84 16.73
N MET A 436 29.82 -1.82 17.59
CA MET A 436 28.71 -1.36 18.44
C MET A 436 28.15 -0.02 18.01
N TRP A 437 26.83 0.14 18.16
CA TRP A 437 26.15 1.42 17.99
C TRP A 437 25.04 1.62 19.02
N PRO A 438 24.75 2.87 19.43
CA PRO A 438 23.56 3.18 20.21
C PRO A 438 22.27 2.82 19.46
N ILE A 439 21.28 2.28 20.17
CA ILE A 439 19.98 1.94 19.57
C ILE A 439 19.19 3.18 19.13
N THR A 440 19.46 4.33 19.76
CA THR A 440 18.88 5.62 19.37
C THR A 440 19.31 6.07 17.97
N TYR A 441 20.34 5.46 17.39
CA TYR A 441 20.80 5.79 16.04
C TYR A 441 20.05 5.02 14.94
N ILE A 442 19.18 4.07 15.29
CA ILE A 442 18.38 3.36 14.29
C ILE A 442 17.42 4.37 13.63
N ASN A 443 17.61 4.61 12.33
CA ASN A 443 16.78 5.52 11.55
C ASN A 443 15.62 4.78 10.88
N LYS A 444 15.91 3.66 10.20
CA LYS A 444 14.87 2.86 9.54
C LYS A 444 15.29 1.41 9.34
N LYS A 445 14.29 0.53 9.23
CA LYS A 445 14.48 -0.87 8.85
C LYS A 445 14.62 -1.00 7.33
N LEU A 446 15.47 -1.92 6.88
CA LEU A 446 15.71 -2.21 5.47
C LEU A 446 15.24 -3.61 5.12
N ILE A 447 14.80 -3.79 3.88
CA ILE A 447 14.68 -5.11 3.25
C ILE A 447 15.90 -5.32 2.35
N VAL A 448 16.65 -6.39 2.60
CA VAL A 448 17.83 -6.76 1.80
C VAL A 448 17.51 -8.01 0.99
N LEU A 449 17.55 -7.88 -0.33
CA LEU A 449 17.19 -8.92 -1.29
C LEU A 449 18.42 -9.33 -2.11
N ILE A 450 18.41 -10.53 -2.68
CA ILE A 450 19.53 -11.05 -3.48
C ILE A 450 19.22 -10.97 -4.98
N HIS A 451 20.20 -10.49 -5.75
CA HIS A 451 20.23 -10.59 -7.21
C HIS A 451 21.62 -10.99 -7.67
N ASN A 452 21.75 -12.08 -8.44
CA ASN A 452 23.04 -12.60 -8.94
C ASN A 452 24.11 -12.72 -7.83
N ASN A 453 23.72 -13.26 -6.66
CA ASN A 453 24.56 -13.41 -5.46
C ASN A 453 25.08 -12.09 -4.85
N GLN A 454 24.48 -10.97 -5.20
CA GLN A 454 24.76 -9.66 -4.61
C GLN A 454 23.55 -9.17 -3.81
N TYR A 455 23.81 -8.51 -2.69
CA TYR A 455 22.79 -7.91 -1.86
C TYR A 455 22.37 -6.53 -2.38
N ILE A 456 21.07 -6.27 -2.38
CA ILE A 456 20.46 -4.99 -2.69
C ILE A 456 19.61 -4.58 -1.50
N SER A 457 19.85 -3.40 -0.94
CA SER A 457 19.03 -2.82 0.11
C SER A 457 17.92 -1.96 -0.47
N PHE A 458 16.72 -2.09 0.08
CA PHE A 458 15.61 -1.15 -0.13
C PHE A 458 15.14 -0.62 1.23
N PRO A 459 14.83 0.68 1.34
CA PRO A 459 14.14 1.19 2.52
C PRO A 459 12.74 0.57 2.63
N MET A 460 12.34 0.17 3.83
CA MET A 460 10.95 -0.21 4.07
C MET A 460 10.10 1.07 4.13
N LEU A 461 9.15 1.20 3.20
CA LEU A 461 8.46 2.46 2.93
C LEU A 461 7.16 2.63 3.72
N HIS A 462 6.68 1.57 4.34
CA HIS A 462 5.32 1.40 4.84
C HIS A 462 5.29 0.95 6.30
N LEU A 463 6.20 1.52 7.07
CA LEU A 463 6.38 1.29 8.50
C LEU A 463 5.85 2.49 9.27
#